data_AF-A0A527HI52-F1
#
_entry.id   AF-A0A527HI52-F1
#
_cell.length_a   1.000
_cell.length_b   1.000
_cell.length_c   1.000
_cell.angle_alpha   90.00
_cell.angle_beta   90.00
_cell.angle_gamma   90.00
#
_symmetry.space_group_name_H-M   'P 1'
#
loop_
_entity.id
_entity.type
_entity.pdbx_description
1 polymer ?
#
loop_
_entity_poly.entity_id
_entity_poly.type
_entity_poly.pdbx_seq_one_letter_code
_entity_poly.pdbx_strand_id
1 'polypeptide(L)' 'MIAYLGRRLIQSLLILLGVSLITFALLYLLPADPVRQIAGRSATPQTVENIRQQLGLDQPFIVQYWRYLTKLISGD' A
#
# COMPACT_ATOMS: atom_id res chain seq x y z
N MET A 1 -17.34 21.54 -22.93
CA MET A 1 -16.20 20.61 -23.10
C MET A 1 -15.37 20.47 -21.81
N ILE A 2 -14.84 21.55 -21.22
CA ILE A 2 -13.97 21.49 -20.02
C ILE A 2 -14.67 20.83 -18.81
N ALA A 3 -15.92 21.20 -18.51
CA ALA A 3 -16.67 20.58 -17.41
C ALA A 3 -16.91 19.07 -17.61
N TYR A 4 -17.07 18.63 -18.87
CA TYR A 4 -17.20 17.21 -19.20
C TYR A 4 -15.87 16.46 -19.01
N LEU A 5 -14.75 17.04 -19.46
CA LEU A 5 -13.41 16.49 -19.23
C LEU A 5 -13.11 16.40 -17.73
N GLY A 6 -13.38 17.46 -16.96
CA GLY A 6 -13.16 17.47 -15.51
C GLY A 6 -13.96 16.39 -14.78
N ARG A 7 -15.26 16.24 -15.12
CA ARG A 7 -16.10 15.16 -14.56
C ARG A 7 -15.54 13.78 -14.87
N ARG A 8 -15.07 13.56 -16.11
CA ARG A 8 -14.49 12.28 -16.53
C ARG A 8 -13.18 11.97 -15.79
N LEU A 9 -12.31 12.96 -15.61
CA LEU A 9 -11.06 12.81 -14.85
C LEU A 9 -11.33 12.46 -13.39
N ILE A 10 -12.29 13.11 -12.73
CA ILE A 10 -12.69 12.79 -11.36
C ILE A 10 -13.23 11.37 -11.27
N GLN A 11 -14.09 10.95 -12.20
CA GLN A 11 -14.61 9.59 -12.25
C GLN A 11 -13.49 8.55 -12.43
N SER A 12 -12.57 8.79 -13.35
CA SER A 12 -11.40 7.93 -13.54
C SER A 12 -10.52 7.85 -12.30
N LEU A 13 -10.26 8.99 -11.64
CA LEU A 13 -9.48 9.03 -10.40
C LEU A 13 -10.15 8.24 -9.27
N LEU A 14 -11.47 8.37 -9.12
CA LEU A 14 -12.23 7.60 -8.12
C LEU A 14 -12.19 6.10 -8.40
N ILE A 15 -12.27 5.69 -9.67
CA ILE A 15 -12.14 4.28 -10.06
C ILE A 15 -10.74 3.77 -9.72
N LEU A 16 -9.69 4.52 -10.07
CA LEU A 16 -8.32 4.15 -9.77
C LEU A 16 -8.08 4.03 -8.26
N LEU A 17 -8.58 4.97 -7.47
CA LEU A 17 -8.52 4.92 -6.00
C LEU A 17 -9.28 3.72 -5.43
N GLY A 18 -10.44 3.39 -5.99
CA GLY A 18 -11.22 2.23 -5.58
C GLY A 18 -10.47 0.92 -5.87
N VAL A 19 -9.94 0.78 -7.08
CA VAL A 19 -9.15 -0.39 -7.48
C VAL A 19 -7.89 -0.50 -6.62
N SER A 20 -7.14 0.58 -6.43
CA SER A 20 -5.92 0.57 -5.61
C SER A 20 -6.21 0.20 -4.15
N LEU A 21 -7.30 0.71 -3.58
CA LEU A 21 -7.72 0.37 -2.22
C LEU A 21 -8.05 -1.12 -2.10
N ILE A 22 -8.81 -1.67 -3.05
CA ILE A 22 -9.17 -3.09 -3.06
C ILE A 22 -7.92 -3.95 -3.21
N THR A 23 -7.04 -3.64 -4.16
CA THR A 23 -5.79 -4.37 -4.36
C THR A 23 -4.91 -4.32 -3.12
N PHE A 24 -4.77 -3.14 -2.50
CA PHE A 24 -4.00 -2.99 -1.25
C PHE A 24 -4.62 -3.77 -0.09
N ALA A 25 -5.95 -3.72 0.06
CA ALA A 25 -6.66 -4.48 1.08
C ALA A 25 -6.49 -6.00 0.91
N LEU A 26 -6.54 -6.49 -0.32
CA LEU A 26 -6.27 -7.90 -0.61
C LEU A 26 -4.85 -8.29 -0.16
N LEU A 27 -3.84 -7.48 -0.49
CA LEU A 27 -2.47 -7.73 -0.06
C LEU A 27 -2.29 -7.65 1.47
N TYR A 28 -2.98 -6.71 2.12
CA TYR A 28 -2.95 -6.55 3.58
C TYR A 28 -3.59 -7.75 4.30
N LEU A 29 -4.66 -8.32 3.73
CA LEU A 29 -5.37 -9.47 4.28
C LEU A 29 -4.71 -10.81 3.92
N LEU A 30 -3.72 -10.83 3.02
CA LEU A 30 -3.02 -12.06 2.69
C LEU A 30 -2.34 -12.61 3.96
N PRO A 31 -2.48 -13.91 4.26
CA PRO A 31 -1.84 -14.55 5.41
C PRO A 31 -0.31 -14.70 5.25
N ALA A 32 0.27 -14.18 4.17
CA ALA A 32 1.69 -14.20 3.91
C ALA A 32 2.36 -13.00 4.59
N ASP A 33 3.37 -13.25 5.43
CA ASP A 33 4.15 -12.18 6.05
C ASP A 33 5.24 -11.69 5.06
N PRO A 34 5.08 -10.51 4.42
CA PRO A 34 6.06 -10.01 3.47
C PRO A 34 7.41 -9.78 4.14
N VAL A 35 7.42 -9.49 5.44
CA VAL A 35 8.64 -9.25 6.21
C VAL A 35 9.49 -10.51 6.27
N ARG A 36 8.88 -11.69 6.45
CA ARG A 36 9.61 -12.97 6.43
C ARG A 36 10.15 -13.33 5.04
N GLN A 37 9.49 -12.89 3.97
CA GLN A 37 10.02 -13.08 2.62
C GLN A 37 11.24 -12.20 2.38
N ILE A 38 11.19 -10.93 2.82
CA ILE A 38 12.28 -9.97 2.66
C ILE A 38 13.47 -10.31 3.58
N ALA A 39 13.20 -10.63 4.85
CA ALA A 39 14.23 -10.93 5.84
C ALA A 39 14.94 -12.28 5.58
N GLY A 40 14.29 -13.19 4.85
CA GLY A 40 14.80 -14.53 4.58
C GLY A 40 14.47 -15.54 5.68
N ARG A 41 14.52 -16.83 5.33
CA ARG A 41 14.05 -17.95 6.18
C ARG A 41 14.82 -18.10 7.49
N SER A 42 16.04 -17.59 7.56
CA SER A 42 16.93 -17.72 8.74
C SER A 42 16.98 -16.45 9.59
N ALA A 43 16.19 -15.42 9.28
CA ALA A 43 16.16 -14.19 10.08
C ALA A 43 15.63 -14.46 11.49
N THR A 44 16.28 -13.88 12.49
CA THR A 44 15.79 -13.94 13.87
C THR A 44 14.49 -13.17 14.02
N PRO A 45 13.63 -13.51 15.01
CA PRO A 45 12.40 -12.77 15.26
C PRO A 45 12.62 -11.27 15.48
N GLN A 46 13.74 -10.90 16.11
CA GLN A 46 14.13 -9.50 16.33
C GLN A 46 14.42 -8.78 15.01
N THR A 47 15.14 -9.42 14.08
CA THR A 47 15.40 -8.85 12.75
C THR A 47 14.09 -8.66 11.97
N VAL A 48 13.17 -9.63 12.04
CA VAL A 48 11.85 -9.51 11.41
C VAL A 48 11.09 -8.31 11.98
N GLU A 49 11.01 -8.15 13.30
CA GLU A 49 10.28 -7.04 13.90
C GLU A 49 10.92 -5.68 13.59
N ASN A 50 12.26 -5.60 13.59
CA ASN A 50 12.98 -4.40 13.18
C ASN A 50 12.66 -4.00 11.73
N ILE A 51 12.64 -4.97 10.81
CA ILE A 51 12.28 -4.71 9.40
C ILE A 51 10.81 -4.29 9.30
N ARG A 52 9.91 -4.92 10.07
CA ARG A 52 8.48 -4.56 10.10
C ARG A 52 8.29 -3.08 10.48
N GLN A 53 8.97 -2.63 11.51
CA GLN A 53 8.93 -1.24 11.97
C GLN A 53 9.57 -0.28 10.97
N GLN A 54 10.73 -0.65 10.38
CA GLN A 54 11.39 0.16 9.34
C GLN A 54 10.52 0.33 8.10
N LEU A 55 9.81 -0.73 7.70
CA LEU A 55 8.85 -0.67 6.60
C LEU A 55 7.50 -0.07 7.05
N GLY A 56 7.32 0.23 8.33
CA GLY A 56 6.09 0.74 8.92
C GLY A 56 4.86 -0.13 8.62
N LEU A 57 5.03 -1.45 8.66
CA LEU A 57 3.98 -2.46 8.46
C LEU A 57 3.23 -2.79 9.75
N ASP A 58 3.73 -2.29 10.88
CA ASP A 58 3.09 -2.26 12.21
C ASP A 58 2.04 -1.14 12.35
N GLN A 59 2.00 -0.20 11.40
CA GLN A 59 1.11 0.97 11.45
C GLN A 59 -0.34 0.61 11.10
N PRO A 60 -1.33 1.44 11.49
CA PRO A 60 -2.72 1.22 11.10
C PRO A 60 -2.90 1.18 9.57
N PHE A 61 -3.85 0.38 9.10
CA PHE A 61 -4.16 0.20 7.67
C PHE A 61 -4.23 1.52 6.88
N ILE A 62 -4.93 2.52 7.42
CA ILE A 62 -5.12 3.83 6.79
C ILE A 62 -3.78 4.54 6.58
N VAL A 63 -2.86 4.46 7.54
CA VAL A 63 -1.53 5.08 7.46
C VAL A 63 -0.68 4.38 6.40
N GLN A 64 -0.72 3.04 6.36
CA GLN A 64 0.01 2.27 5.36
C GLN A 64 -0.51 2.56 3.95
N TYR A 65 -1.83 2.62 3.77
CA TYR A 65 -2.46 2.94 2.49
C TYR A 65 -2.13 4.36 2.02
N TRP A 66 -2.15 5.34 2.93
CA TRP A 66 -1.77 6.71 2.61
C TRP A 66 -0.31 6.80 2.13
N ARG A 67 0.61 6.14 2.84
CA ARG A 67 2.03 6.09 2.45
C ARG A 67 2.22 5.41 1.09
N TYR A 68 1.46 4.35 0.82
CA TYR A 68 1.44 3.69 -0.49
C TYR A 68 0.97 4.65 -1.60
N LEU A 69 -0.15 5.36 -1.39
CA LEU A 69 -0.66 6.33 -2.36
C LEU A 69 0.33 7.47 -2.63
N THR A 70 0.99 8.00 -1.59
CA THR A 70 1.99 9.06 -1.77
C THR A 70 3.16 8.59 -2.62
N LYS A 71 3.68 7.37 -2.38
CA LYS A 71 4.77 6.80 -3.19
C LYS A 71 4.33 6.57 -4.64
N LEU A 72 3.14 6.02 -4.83
CA LEU A 72 2.56 5.77 -6.14
C LEU A 72 2.43 7.06 -6.98
N ILE A 73 2.04 8.17 -6.35
CA ILE A 73 1.92 9.48 -7.02
C ILE A 73 3.31 10.10 -7.25
N SER A 74 4.26 9.87 -6.34
CA SER A 74 5.65 10.34 -6.47
C SER A 74 6.50 9.56 -7.48
N GLY A 75 6.05 8.39 -7.93
CA GLY A 75 6.74 7.57 -8.94
C GLY A 75 7.88 6.70 -8.39
N ASP A 76 7.86 6.43 -7.08
CA ASP A 76 8.82 5.60 -6.34
C ASP A 76 8.25 4.17 -6.16
#